data_AF-A0A510G8W1-F1
#
_entry.id   AF-A0A510G8W1-F1
#
_cell.length_a   1.000
_cell.length_b   1.000
_cell.length_c   1.000
_cell.angle_alpha   90.00
_cell.angle_beta   90.00
_cell.angle_gamma   90.00
#
_symmetry.space_group_name_H-M   'P 1'
#
loop_
_entity.id
_entity.type
_entity.pdbx_description
1 polymer ?
#
loop_
_entity_poly.entity_id
_entity_poly.type
_entity_poly.pdbx_seq_one_letter_code
_entity_poly.pdbx_strand_id
1 'polypeptide(L)' 'MSKKLISVVELPEFQKFAKNNLNEKECFEIIHYIAANPDQGDIIKGTGGIRKLRFALSSIIKVKVAV' A
#
# COMPACT_ATOMS: atom_id res chain seq x y z
N MET A 1 -8.20 -3.88 -21.93
CA MET A 1 -7.52 -4.66 -20.88
C MET A 1 -8.33 -4.50 -19.59
N SER A 2 -9.14 -5.49 -19.23
CA SER A 2 -9.99 -5.46 -18.04
C SER A 2 -9.08 -5.42 -16.80
N LYS A 3 -9.03 -4.26 -16.13
CA LYS A 3 -8.17 -4.05 -14.97
C LYS A 3 -8.76 -4.83 -13.79
N LYS A 4 -8.22 -6.02 -13.53
CA LYS A 4 -8.68 -6.89 -12.46
C LYS A 4 -8.09 -6.38 -11.15
N LEU A 5 -8.95 -5.99 -10.20
CA LEU A 5 -8.52 -5.67 -8.84
C LEU A 5 -7.88 -6.93 -8.22
N ILE A 6 -6.72 -6.76 -7.60
CA ILE A 6 -6.10 -7.84 -6.83
C ILE A 6 -6.62 -7.82 -5.39
N SER A 7 -6.68 -8.99 -4.77
CA SER A 7 -6.94 -9.10 -3.33
C SER A 7 -5.69 -8.66 -2.57
N VAL A 8 -5.86 -7.69 -1.67
CA VAL A 8 -4.78 -7.18 -0.82
C VAL A 8 -4.90 -7.84 0.55
N VAL A 9 -3.79 -8.38 1.05
CA VAL A 9 -3.71 -8.92 2.41
C VAL A 9 -2.84 -7.98 3.23
N GLU A 10 -3.37 -7.52 4.36
CA GLU A 10 -2.65 -6.62 5.26
C GLU A 10 -1.77 -7.40 6.23
N LEU A 11 -0.57 -6.88 6.49
CA LEU A 11 0.25 -7.37 7.59
C LEU A 11 -0.24 -6.75 8.92
N PRO A 12 -0.17 -7.50 10.03
CA PRO A 12 -0.57 -6.98 11.34
C PRO A 12 0.25 -5.76 11.78
N GLU A 13 1.49 -5.64 11.30
CA GLU A 13 2.36 -4.47 11.51
C GLU A 13 1.82 -3.23 10.80
N PHE A 14 1.32 -3.38 9.57
CA PHE A 14 0.67 -2.32 8.82
C PHE A 14 -0.61 -1.86 9.54
N GLN A 15 -1.43 -2.78 10.04
CA GLN A 15 -2.64 -2.43 10.80
C GLN A 15 -2.33 -1.63 12.07
N LYS A 16 -1.28 -1.97 12.81
CA LYS A 16 -0.83 -1.20 13.99
C LYS A 16 -0.36 0.20 13.60
N PHE A 17 0.42 0.31 12.52
CA PHE A 17 0.87 1.59 12.01
C PHE A 17 -0.32 2.44 11.54
N ALA A 18 -1.26 1.84 10.81
CA ALA A 18 -2.45 2.49 10.30
C ALA A 18 -3.32 3.03 11.44
N LYS A 19 -3.61 2.24 12.47
CA LYS A 19 -4.40 2.72 13.62
C LYS A 19 -3.78 3.91 14.35
N ASN A 20 -2.45 4.01 14.37
CA ASN A 20 -1.76 5.09 15.09
C ASN A 20 -1.51 6.34 14.24
N ASN A 21 -1.46 6.20 12.91
CA ASN A 21 -0.99 7.29 12.01
C ASN A 21 -1.95 7.61 10.86
N LEU A 22 -2.91 6.74 10.56
CA LEU A 22 -3.85 6.90 9.45
C LEU A 22 -5.30 6.88 9.95
N ASN A 23 -6.15 7.61 9.24
CA ASN A 23 -7.59 7.45 9.37
C ASN A 23 -8.08 6.24 8.56
N GLU A 24 -9.21 5.66 8.93
CA GLU A 24 -9.81 4.52 8.22
C GLU A 24 -10.00 4.79 6.72
N LYS A 25 -10.39 6.02 6.36
CA LYS A 25 -10.55 6.46 4.97
C LYS A 25 -9.23 6.42 4.19
N GLU A 26 -8.15 6.93 4.79
CA GLU A 26 -6.82 6.95 4.17
C GLU A 26 -6.27 5.53 4.01
N CYS A 27 -6.53 4.67 5.00
CA CYS A 27 -6.18 3.25 4.93
C CYS A 27 -6.91 2.56 3.76
N PHE A 28 -8.22 2.83 3.62
CA PHE A 28 -9.02 2.28 2.52
C PHE A 28 -8.55 2.79 1.15
N GLU A 29 -8.16 4.06 1.04
CA GLU A 29 -7.58 4.62 -0.20
C GLU A 29 -6.28 3.91 -0.59
N ILE A 30 -5.39 3.64 0.36
CA ILE A 30 -4.15 2.89 0.11
C ILE A 30 -4.45 1.49 -0.42
N ILE A 31 -5.35 0.76 0.25
CA ILE A 31 -5.72 -0.62 -0.15
C ILE A 31 -6.32 -0.61 -1.55
N HIS A 32 -7.26 0.29 -1.82
CA HIS A 32 -7.90 0.40 -3.12
C HIS A 32 -6.90 0.79 -4.22
N TYR A 33 -5.96 1.69 -3.91
CA TYR A 33 -4.91 2.08 -4.83
C TYR A 33 -3.98 0.92 -5.20
N ILE A 34 -3.57 0.11 -4.22
CA ILE A 34 -2.73 -1.07 -4.42
C ILE A 34 -3.50 -2.15 -5.20
N ALA A 35 -4.76 -2.38 -4.83
CA ALA A 35 -5.63 -3.33 -5.52
C ALA A 35 -5.79 -2.98 -7.00
N ALA A 36 -5.89 -1.68 -7.31
CA ALA A 36 -5.98 -1.19 -8.67
C ALA A 36 -4.62 -1.17 -9.39
N ASN A 37 -3.51 -0.96 -8.69
CA ASN A 37 -2.19 -0.80 -9.30
C ASN A 37 -1.15 -1.73 -8.63
N PRO A 38 -1.22 -3.05 -8.88
CA PRO A 38 -0.30 -4.01 -8.26
C PRO A 38 1.17 -3.83 -8.69
N ASP A 39 1.41 -3.27 -9.88
CA ASP A 39 2.76 -3.10 -10.43
C ASP A 39 3.41 -1.76 -10.03
N GLN A 40 2.72 -0.95 -9.22
CA GLN A 40 3.21 0.35 -8.76
C GLN A 40 4.26 0.20 -7.66
N GLY A 41 5.26 1.08 -7.68
CA GLY A 41 6.36 1.10 -6.71
C GLY A 41 7.66 0.50 -7.22
N ASP A 42 8.73 0.76 -6.46
CA ASP A 42 10.09 0.36 -6.80
C ASP A 42 10.32 -1.10 -6.39
N ILE A 43 10.79 -1.96 -7.30
CA ILE A 43 11.17 -3.34 -6.96
C ILE A 43 12.38 -3.30 -6.03
N ILE A 44 12.26 -3.96 -4.88
CA ILE A 44 13.39 -4.17 -3.99
C ILE A 44 14.20 -5.35 -4.56
N LYS A 45 15.43 -5.09 -5.04
CA LYS A 45 16.30 -6.15 -5.56
C LYS A 45 16.68 -7.11 -4.43
N GLY A 46 16.67 -8.41 -4.72
CA GLY A 46 17.06 -9.46 -3.76
C GLY A 46 15.94 -9.98 -2.86
N THR A 47 14.71 -9.48 -2.97
CA THR A 47 13.56 -9.92 -2.16
C THR A 47 12.56 -10.80 -2.92
N GLY A 48 12.87 -11.20 -4.14
CA GLY A 48 12.02 -12.13 -4.91
C GLY A 48 10.71 -11.52 -5.43
N GLY A 49 10.62 -10.19 -5.57
CA GLY A 49 9.47 -9.52 -6.19
C GLY A 49 8.73 -8.52 -5.32
N ILE A 50 9.19 -8.25 -4.09
CA ILE A 50 8.59 -7.24 -3.21
C ILE A 50 8.76 -5.85 -3.83
N ARG A 51 7.68 -5.06 -3.82
CA ARG A 51 7.65 -3.69 -4.31
C ARG A 51 7.48 -2.70 -3.17
N LYS A 52 8.17 -1.58 -3.25
CA LYS A 52 8.06 -0.47 -2.30
C LYS A 52 7.32 0.69 -2.93
N LEU A 53 6.11 0.94 -2.44
CA LEU A 53 5.30 2.08 -2.83
C LEU A 53 5.48 3.22 -1.84
N ARG A 54 5.72 4.43 -2.35
CA ARG A 54 5.67 5.68 -1.58
C ARG A 54 4.32 6.33 -1.83
N PHE A 55 3.45 6.30 -0.83
CA PHE A 55 2.13 6.91 -0.92
C PHE A 55 2.11 8.21 -0.12
N ALA A 56 1.76 9.30 -0.80
CA ALA A 56 1.54 10.60 -0.16
C ALA A 56 0.06 10.71 0.16
N LEU A 57 -0.27 10.84 1.45
CA LEU A 57 -1.64 11.09 1.90
C LEU A 57 -1.91 12.59 1.96
N SER A 58 -3.18 12.94 2.09
CA SER A 58 -3.61 14.32 2.29
C SER A 58 -3.08 14.90 3.60
N SER A 59 -3.05 14.08 4.66
CA SER A 59 -2.26 14.38 5.86
C SER A 59 -0.77 14.31 5.51
N ILE A 60 0.07 15.18 6.08
CA ILE A 60 1.52 15.38 5.81
C ILE A 60 2.40 14.09 5.97
N ILE A 61 1.78 12.94 6.23
CA ILE A 61 2.37 11.64 6.52
C ILE A 61 2.74 10.91 5.21
N LYS A 62 4.01 10.51 5.10
CA LYS A 62 4.51 9.66 4.01
C LYS A 62 4.50 8.21 4.47
N VAL A 63 3.73 7.35 3.78
CA VAL A 63 3.65 5.92 4.09
C VAL A 63 4.46 5.11 3.09
N LYS A 64 5.24 4.15 3.59
CA LYS A 64 5.95 3.15 2.79
C LYS A 64 5.16 1.86 2.88
N VAL A 65 4.60 1.40 1.76
CA VAL A 65 3.87 0.14 1.69
C VAL A 65 4.70 -0.86 0.89
N ALA A 66 4.82 -2.07 1.40
CA ALA A 66 5.39 -3.20 0.68
C ALA A 66 4.24 -4.02 0.08
N VAL A 67 4.28 -4.26 -1.23
CA VAL A 67 3.35 -5.12 -1.97
C VAL A 67 4.10 -6.36 -2.44
#